data_AF-A0A0R3TKT1-F1
#
_entry.id   AF-A0A0R3TKT1-F1
#
_cell.length_a   1.000
_cell.length_b   1.000
_cell.length_c   1.000
_cell.angle_alpha   90.00
_cell.angle_beta   90.00
_cell.angle_gamma   90.00
#
_symmetry.space_group_name_H-M   'P 1'
#
loop_
_entity.id
_entity.type
_entity.pdbx_description
1 polymer ?
#
loop_
_entity_poly.entity_id
_entity_poly.type
_entity_poly.pdbx_seq_one_letter_code
_entity_poly.pdbx_strand_id
1 'polypeptide(L)'
;MEKLIRHFNNSSSDGPSLTKRITNGLSNSPTGCFGVRLDELCARDNTNVPLVMIQMCAFLRAVCGLHTKGVFRVNGNSRVIESLRKAADLSTSNEDGDSFLSHLERYGNIHSVASLIKLFLRELPFGLVPPAHTKDLLENYNPNTDNSLATIDRVVRSLPPPNYRLLEYLCCFLRQVTQYHSHNQMDSKSIGIVFGPNVFRCPRETESLSSQNVINEIMSILVEKSDVFFTRTNTLEVPSAPLLPKKHSEGSLSLSPTSTPEETESGIDVHHRSPECHNSSGHQHGDTLHPLFYLEPNHSRNTFFQDE
;
A
#
# COMPACT_ATOMS: atom_id res chain seq x y z
N MET A 1 -37.85 58.17 -28.84
CA MET A 1 -38.19 57.86 -30.24
C MET A 1 -37.14 56.87 -30.71
N GLU A 2 -37.48 55.58 -30.83
CA GLU A 2 -37.87 54.93 -32.10
C GLU A 2 -36.68 54.77 -33.07
N LYS A 3 -36.43 53.67 -33.77
CA LYS A 3 -36.85 52.24 -33.76
C LYS A 3 -36.19 51.63 -35.04
N LEU A 4 -35.85 50.35 -35.00
CA LEU A 4 -35.66 49.42 -36.15
C LEU A 4 -34.53 49.61 -37.19
N ILE A 5 -33.56 48.67 -37.15
CA ILE A 5 -33.31 47.60 -38.14
C ILE A 5 -33.38 47.94 -39.65
N ARG A 6 -32.27 47.68 -40.36
CA ARG A 6 -32.26 47.03 -41.71
C ARG A 6 -31.14 45.99 -41.82
N HIS A 7 -31.35 45.01 -42.71
CA HIS A 7 -30.59 43.76 -42.85
C HIS A 7 -29.51 43.81 -43.95
N PHE A 8 -28.48 42.95 -43.79
CA PHE A 8 -27.71 42.20 -44.81
C PHE A 8 -27.32 42.85 -46.15
N ASN A 9 -26.02 42.79 -46.48
CA ASN A 9 -25.58 41.76 -47.44
C ASN A 9 -24.12 41.31 -47.20
N ASN A 10 -23.76 40.17 -47.79
CA ASN A 10 -22.61 39.32 -47.49
C ASN A 10 -21.43 39.50 -48.49
N SER A 11 -20.17 39.30 -48.05
CA SER A 11 -19.11 38.48 -48.70
C SER A 11 -17.67 38.96 -48.44
N SER A 12 -16.92 38.14 -47.70
CA SER A 12 -15.54 37.68 -47.98
C SER A 12 -14.37 38.68 -48.13
N SER A 13 -13.49 38.72 -47.12
CA SER A 13 -12.14 38.13 -47.23
C SER A 13 -11.40 38.15 -45.87
N ASP A 14 -10.98 36.97 -45.41
CA ASP A 14 -10.31 36.80 -44.11
C ASP A 14 -8.84 37.27 -44.14
N GLY A 15 -8.46 38.05 -43.12
CA GLY A 15 -7.07 38.33 -42.77
C GLY A 15 -6.51 37.27 -41.80
N PRO A 16 -5.20 36.94 -41.86
CA PRO A 16 -4.68 35.73 -41.21
C PRO A 16 -4.60 35.83 -39.68
N SER A 17 -5.24 34.89 -39.00
CA SER A 17 -5.01 34.64 -37.56
C SER A 17 -3.59 34.18 -37.29
N LEU A 18 -3.00 34.63 -36.16
CA LEU A 18 -1.64 34.26 -35.74
C LEU A 18 -1.54 32.78 -35.37
N THR A 19 -1.26 31.92 -36.35
CA THR A 19 -0.93 30.51 -36.12
C THR A 19 0.58 30.31 -36.06
N LYS A 20 1.24 30.75 -34.98
CA LYS A 20 2.64 30.37 -34.70
C LYS A 20 2.73 29.14 -33.80
N ARG A 21 2.46 28.02 -34.46
CA ARG A 21 2.81 26.64 -34.11
C ARG A 21 4.15 26.54 -33.35
N ILE A 22 4.10 26.34 -32.03
CA ILE A 22 5.22 25.79 -31.26
C ILE A 22 4.88 24.32 -30.97
N THR A 23 5.12 23.48 -31.98
CA THR A 23 5.19 22.02 -31.79
C THR A 23 6.57 21.67 -31.26
N ASN A 24 6.84 21.95 -29.99
CA ASN A 24 7.99 21.38 -29.30
C ASN A 24 7.64 19.96 -28.85
N GLY A 25 7.97 18.99 -29.70
CA GLY A 25 8.03 17.59 -29.30
C GLY A 25 9.21 17.38 -28.36
N LEU A 26 8.93 17.36 -27.06
CA LEU A 26 9.71 16.63 -26.07
C LEU A 26 8.76 15.61 -25.44
N SER A 27 9.20 14.37 -25.36
CA SER A 27 8.41 13.25 -24.84
C SER A 27 8.27 13.36 -23.32
N ASN A 28 7.33 14.19 -22.86
CA ASN A 28 7.00 14.33 -21.45
C ASN A 28 6.16 13.13 -20.98
N SER A 29 6.78 11.94 -20.92
CA SER A 29 6.41 11.00 -19.87
C SER A 29 6.69 11.71 -18.53
N PRO A 30 5.80 11.63 -17.52
CA PRO A 30 6.07 12.24 -16.23
C PRO A 30 7.23 11.52 -15.53
N THR A 31 8.42 12.10 -15.62
CA THR A 31 9.64 11.65 -14.95
C THR A 31 9.54 11.99 -13.45
N GLY A 32 8.84 11.16 -12.69
CA GLY A 32 8.66 11.35 -11.26
C GLY A 32 7.78 10.29 -10.61
N CYS A 33 7.66 10.35 -9.29
CA CYS A 33 6.75 9.55 -8.50
C CYS A 33 5.55 10.36 -7.97
N PHE A 34 5.75 11.65 -7.73
CA PHE A 34 4.75 12.53 -7.14
C PHE A 34 3.96 13.29 -8.20
N GLY A 35 2.64 13.44 -8.01
CA GLY A 35 1.75 14.08 -9.00
C GLY A 35 1.40 13.21 -10.21
N VAL A 36 1.89 11.97 -10.26
CA VAL A 36 1.68 11.02 -11.36
C VAL A 36 0.44 10.16 -11.11
N ARG A 37 -0.19 9.65 -12.16
CA ARG A 37 -1.34 8.75 -12.01
C ARG A 37 -0.91 7.39 -11.48
N LEU A 38 -1.77 6.79 -10.65
CA LEU A 38 -1.44 5.55 -9.95
C LEU A 38 -1.27 4.36 -10.91
N ASP A 39 -2.04 4.32 -12.00
CA ASP A 39 -1.90 3.31 -13.05
C ASP A 39 -0.59 3.45 -13.84
N GLU A 40 -0.15 4.67 -14.14
CA GLU A 40 1.15 4.93 -14.78
C GLU A 40 2.33 4.51 -13.89
N LEU A 41 2.27 4.81 -12.58
CA LEU A 41 3.28 4.37 -11.60
C LEU A 41 3.37 2.85 -11.51
N CYS A 42 2.22 2.19 -11.31
CA CYS A 42 2.15 0.74 -11.20
C CYS A 42 2.63 0.03 -12.48
N ALA A 43 2.27 0.55 -13.66
CA ALA A 43 2.71 0.00 -14.95
C ALA A 43 4.21 0.18 -15.18
N ARG A 44 4.78 1.36 -14.86
CA ARG A 44 6.23 1.62 -14.99
C ARG A 44 7.04 0.76 -14.02
N ASP A 45 6.62 0.71 -12.75
CA ASP A 45 7.31 -0.02 -11.70
C ASP A 45 7.11 -1.55 -11.82
N ASN A 46 6.22 -2.01 -12.70
CA ASN A 46 5.74 -3.40 -12.82
C ASN A 46 5.25 -3.99 -11.48
N THR A 47 4.46 -3.21 -10.74
CA THR A 47 3.93 -3.56 -9.41
C THR A 47 2.45 -3.24 -9.29
N ASN A 48 1.77 -3.87 -8.32
CA ASN A 48 0.39 -3.53 -7.96
C ASN A 48 0.28 -2.34 -6.98
N VAL A 49 1.40 -1.91 -6.39
CA VAL A 49 1.51 -0.83 -5.40
C VAL A 49 2.82 -0.10 -5.66
N PRO A 50 2.86 1.24 -5.81
CA PRO A 50 4.07 1.97 -6.18
C PRO A 50 5.25 1.71 -5.27
N LEU A 51 6.44 1.51 -5.84
CA LEU A 51 7.64 1.10 -5.10
C LEU A 51 8.00 2.09 -4.00
N VAL A 52 7.84 3.39 -4.25
CA VAL A 52 8.08 4.46 -3.27
C VAL A 52 7.20 4.33 -2.02
N MET A 53 5.94 3.88 -2.15
CA MET A 53 5.07 3.65 -0.99
C MET A 53 5.55 2.45 -0.18
N ILE A 54 5.94 1.38 -0.86
CA ILE A 54 6.49 0.17 -0.22
C ILE A 54 7.77 0.52 0.55
N GLN A 55 8.68 1.26 -0.06
CA GLN A 55 9.96 1.68 0.53
C GLN A 55 9.77 2.61 1.72
N MET A 56 8.90 3.62 1.63
CA MET A 56 8.59 4.49 2.79
C MET A 56 7.98 3.73 3.97
N CYS A 57 7.06 2.81 3.71
CA CYS A 57 6.47 1.98 4.77
C CYS A 57 7.46 0.95 5.34
N ALA A 58 8.36 0.41 4.51
CA ALA A 58 9.44 -0.48 4.94
C ALA A 58 10.45 0.25 5.83
N PHE A 59 10.88 1.45 5.44
CA PHE A 59 11.73 2.32 6.26
C PHE A 59 11.10 2.55 7.64
N LEU A 60 9.82 2.96 7.71
CA LEU A 60 9.14 3.20 8.98
C LEU A 60 9.02 1.95 9.88
N ARG A 61 8.95 0.75 9.30
CA ARG A 61 9.05 -0.51 10.07
C ARG A 61 10.47 -0.72 10.59
N ALA A 62 11.48 -0.58 9.73
CA ALA A 62 12.89 -0.82 10.05
C ALA A 62 13.42 0.09 11.18
N VAL A 63 13.03 1.38 11.19
CA VAL A 63 13.49 2.35 12.20
C VAL A 63 12.57 2.44 13.44
N CYS A 64 11.75 1.42 13.71
CA CYS A 64 10.78 1.38 14.81
C CYS A 64 9.76 2.54 14.82
N GLY A 65 9.51 3.17 13.67
CA GLY A 65 8.62 4.33 13.51
C GLY A 65 7.17 4.07 13.94
N LEU A 66 6.73 2.80 13.94
CA LEU A 66 5.42 2.39 14.46
C LEU A 66 5.27 2.61 15.97
N HIS A 67 6.36 2.71 16.74
CA HIS A 67 6.31 3.01 18.18
C HIS A 67 6.41 4.51 18.49
N THR A 68 6.71 5.35 17.50
CA THR A 68 7.02 6.77 17.71
C THR A 68 5.78 7.58 18.04
N LYS A 69 5.80 8.23 19.21
CA LYS A 69 4.73 9.12 19.68
C LYS A 69 4.34 10.16 18.62
N GLY A 70 3.07 10.14 18.21
CA GLY A 70 2.52 11.04 17.22
C GLY A 70 3.00 10.79 15.78
N VAL A 71 3.43 9.57 15.42
CA VAL A 71 3.67 9.19 14.02
C VAL A 71 2.45 9.56 13.15
N PHE A 72 2.68 10.07 11.94
CA PHE A 72 1.69 10.72 11.05
C PHE A 72 1.02 12.00 11.58
N ARG A 73 0.82 12.20 12.89
CA ARG A 73 0.26 13.44 13.47
C ARG A 73 1.28 14.59 13.51
N VAL A 74 2.49 14.31 13.98
CA VAL A 74 3.59 15.29 14.06
C VAL A 74 4.16 15.51 12.65
N ASN A 75 4.31 16.78 12.27
CA ASN A 75 4.87 17.17 10.98
C ASN A 75 6.39 16.99 10.98
N GLY A 76 6.92 16.46 9.87
CA GLY A 76 8.36 16.36 9.66
C GLY A 76 9.00 17.67 9.21
N ASN A 77 10.32 17.67 9.13
CA ASN A 77 11.08 18.81 8.61
C ASN A 77 10.83 18.98 7.10
N SER A 78 10.29 20.13 6.70
CA SER A 78 9.90 20.46 5.32
C SER A 78 11.05 20.34 4.32
N ARG A 79 12.29 20.70 4.72
CA ARG A 79 13.47 20.60 3.84
C ARG A 79 13.84 19.14 3.56
N VAL A 80 13.71 18.27 4.57
CA VAL A 80 13.95 16.83 4.42
C VAL A 80 12.85 16.19 3.58
N ILE A 81 11.58 16.57 3.77
CA ILE A 81 10.45 16.11 2.95
C ILE A 81 10.69 16.46 1.48
N GLU A 82 11.05 17.71 1.18
CA GLU A 82 11.35 18.17 -0.18
C GLU A 82 12.57 17.47 -0.80
N SER A 83 13.63 17.23 -0.01
CA SER A 83 14.81 16.48 -0.48
C SER A 83 14.48 15.03 -0.82
N LEU A 84 13.68 14.35 0.02
CA LEU A 84 13.24 12.98 -0.22
C LEU A 84 12.24 12.89 -1.39
N ARG A 85 11.36 13.88 -1.56
CA ARG A 85 10.46 13.98 -2.72
C ARG A 85 11.26 14.03 -4.02
N LYS A 86 12.29 14.88 -4.09
CA LYS A 86 13.21 14.96 -5.24
C LYS A 86 13.96 13.66 -5.50
N ALA A 87 14.47 13.02 -4.44
CA ALA A 87 15.13 11.71 -4.58
C ALA A 87 14.17 10.63 -5.12
N ALA A 88 12.92 10.60 -4.66
CA ALA A 88 11.89 9.70 -5.17
C ALA A 88 11.57 9.96 -6.64
N ASP A 89 11.43 11.23 -7.06
CA ASP A 89 11.17 11.58 -8.46
C ASP A 89 12.36 11.18 -9.37
N LEU A 90 13.60 11.47 -8.96
CA LEU A 90 14.84 11.15 -9.69
C LEU A 90 15.19 9.65 -9.70
N SER A 91 14.77 8.88 -8.69
CA SER A 91 15.00 7.42 -8.66
C SER A 91 14.30 6.65 -9.78
N THR A 92 13.42 7.32 -10.53
CA THR A 92 12.71 6.76 -11.69
C THR A 92 13.48 6.91 -13.01
N SER A 93 14.53 7.73 -13.04
CA SER A 93 15.28 8.08 -14.25
C SER A 93 16.72 7.56 -14.30
N ASN A 94 17.21 6.94 -13.21
CA ASN A 94 18.64 6.72 -13.02
C ASN A 94 18.99 5.22 -12.99
N GLU A 95 19.81 4.77 -13.94
CA GLU A 95 20.61 3.54 -13.79
C GLU A 95 21.78 3.73 -12.80
N ASP A 96 22.09 4.99 -12.46
CA ASP A 96 23.17 5.43 -11.57
C ASP A 96 22.89 5.17 -10.06
N GLY A 97 22.77 3.89 -9.66
CA GLY A 97 23.14 3.32 -8.35
C GLY A 97 22.52 3.84 -7.02
N ASP A 98 22.11 5.09 -6.89
CA ASP A 98 21.65 5.70 -5.64
C ASP A 98 20.11 5.68 -5.56
N SER A 99 19.60 4.55 -5.06
CA SER A 99 18.17 4.30 -4.97
C SER A 99 17.45 5.25 -3.99
N PHE A 100 16.12 5.40 -4.15
CA PHE A 100 15.31 6.12 -3.14
C PHE A 100 15.40 5.47 -1.75
N LEU A 101 15.61 4.15 -1.66
CA LEU A 101 15.83 3.46 -0.39
C LEU A 101 17.14 3.92 0.29
N SER A 102 18.24 4.03 -0.48
CA SER A 102 19.52 4.57 -0.01
C SER A 102 19.37 5.99 0.55
N HIS A 103 18.57 6.83 -0.12
CA HIS A 103 18.24 8.17 0.34
C HIS A 103 17.37 8.20 1.61
N LEU A 104 16.40 7.28 1.73
CA LEU A 104 15.60 7.10 2.96
C LEU A 104 16.50 6.69 4.13
N GLU A 105 17.40 5.73 3.95
CA GLU A 105 18.32 5.27 5.00
C GLU A 105 19.29 6.36 5.46
N ARG A 106 19.80 7.17 4.52
CA ARG A 106 20.82 8.19 4.81
C ARG A 106 20.26 9.52 5.34
N TYR A 107 19.07 9.93 4.90
CA TYR A 107 18.51 11.25 5.19
C TYR A 107 17.08 11.22 5.77
N GLY A 108 16.44 10.05 5.79
CA GLY A 108 15.10 9.87 6.32
C GLY A 108 15.05 10.02 7.84
N ASN A 109 13.96 10.64 8.31
CA ASN A 109 13.53 10.56 9.70
C ASN A 109 12.03 10.24 9.75
N ILE A 110 11.60 9.67 10.87
CA ILE A 110 10.24 9.11 11.03
C ILE A 110 9.14 10.12 10.70
N HIS A 111 9.22 11.36 11.20
CA HIS A 111 8.18 12.36 10.96
C HIS A 111 8.21 12.91 9.53
N SER A 112 9.39 13.05 8.91
CA SER A 112 9.51 13.45 7.49
C SER A 112 9.00 12.36 6.55
N VAL A 113 9.35 11.09 6.75
CA VAL A 113 8.85 9.99 5.91
C VAL A 113 7.34 9.77 6.11
N ALA A 114 6.86 9.84 7.36
CA ALA A 114 5.41 9.82 7.63
C ALA A 114 4.67 11.00 6.98
N SER A 115 5.29 12.18 6.88
CA SER A 115 4.73 13.33 6.17
C SER A 115 4.79 13.18 4.64
N LEU A 116 5.83 12.53 4.13
CA LEU A 116 6.02 12.23 2.71
C LEU A 116 5.00 11.20 2.18
N ILE A 117 4.64 10.19 2.99
CA ILE A 117 3.53 9.27 2.70
C ILE A 117 2.21 10.04 2.52
N LYS A 118 1.90 10.97 3.44
CA LYS A 118 0.70 11.82 3.34
C LYS A 118 0.74 12.73 2.10
N LEU A 119 1.92 13.27 1.76
CA LEU A 119 2.14 14.10 0.59
C LEU A 119 1.87 13.32 -0.71
N PHE A 120 2.42 12.11 -0.82
CA PHE A 120 2.25 11.24 -1.99
C PHE A 120 0.76 11.01 -2.28
N LEU A 121 0.00 10.58 -1.27
CA LEU A 121 -1.43 10.31 -1.40
C LEU A 121 -2.23 11.57 -1.83
N ARG A 122 -1.90 12.73 -1.24
CA ARG A 122 -2.57 14.01 -1.54
C ARG A 122 -2.26 14.54 -2.94
N GLU A 123 -1.06 14.29 -3.45
CA GLU A 123 -0.63 14.71 -4.79
C GLU A 123 -1.12 13.79 -5.91
N LEU A 124 -1.70 12.61 -5.62
CA LEU A 124 -2.36 11.77 -6.63
C LEU A 124 -3.45 12.59 -7.38
N PRO A 125 -3.41 12.70 -8.73
CA PRO A 125 -4.29 13.60 -9.48
C PRO A 125 -5.79 13.44 -9.18
N PHE A 126 -6.23 12.21 -8.96
CA PHE A 126 -7.62 11.87 -8.64
C PHE A 126 -7.83 11.46 -7.18
N GLY A 127 -6.80 11.52 -6.33
CA GLY A 127 -6.79 10.91 -4.99
C GLY A 127 -6.67 9.38 -5.04
N LEU A 128 -6.60 8.75 -3.86
CA LEU A 128 -6.61 7.29 -3.75
C LEU A 128 -8.04 6.73 -3.86
N VAL A 129 -9.01 7.39 -3.24
CA VAL A 129 -10.45 7.17 -3.48
C VAL A 129 -10.97 8.33 -4.35
N PRO A 130 -11.36 8.08 -5.61
CA PRO A 130 -11.76 9.14 -6.55
C PRO A 130 -13.01 9.93 -6.13
N PRO A 131 -13.29 11.09 -6.75
CA PRO A 131 -14.45 11.92 -6.43
C PRO A 131 -15.80 11.21 -6.54
N ALA A 132 -15.97 10.34 -7.55
CA ALA A 132 -17.22 9.60 -7.73
C ALA A 132 -17.46 8.61 -6.56
N HIS A 133 -16.46 7.84 -6.18
CA HIS A 133 -16.50 6.92 -5.04
C HIS A 133 -16.65 7.65 -3.71
N THR A 134 -15.97 8.78 -3.54
CA THR A 134 -16.11 9.64 -2.34
C THR A 134 -17.53 10.19 -2.23
N LYS A 135 -18.12 10.65 -3.33
CA LYS A 135 -19.51 11.11 -3.40
C LYS A 135 -20.51 10.00 -3.04
N ASP A 136 -20.35 8.81 -3.63
CA ASP A 136 -21.20 7.65 -3.36
C ASP A 136 -21.20 7.29 -1.86
N LEU A 137 -20.03 7.31 -1.21
CA LEU A 137 -19.92 7.14 0.24
C LEU A 137 -20.65 8.25 1.02
N LEU A 138 -20.47 9.52 0.66
CA LEU A 138 -21.12 10.64 1.35
C LEU A 138 -22.66 10.62 1.21
N GLU A 139 -23.18 10.11 0.10
CA GLU A 139 -24.63 10.03 -0.16
C GLU A 139 -25.27 8.77 0.45
N ASN A 140 -24.55 7.64 0.57
CA ASN A 140 -25.11 6.34 0.95
C ASN A 140 -24.60 5.76 2.28
N TYR A 141 -23.63 6.40 2.95
CA TYR A 141 -23.18 6.00 4.28
C TYR A 141 -24.11 6.57 5.37
N ASN A 142 -24.64 5.70 6.23
CA ASN A 142 -25.33 6.09 7.44
C ASN A 142 -24.82 5.24 8.61
N PRO A 143 -24.12 5.82 9.61
CA PRO A 143 -23.51 5.07 10.71
C PRO A 143 -24.53 4.37 11.62
N ASN A 144 -25.79 4.81 11.59
CA ASN A 144 -26.88 4.25 12.40
C ASN A 144 -27.60 3.07 11.73
N THR A 145 -26.99 2.46 10.70
CA THR A 145 -27.60 1.36 9.93
C THR A 145 -26.66 0.16 9.82
N ASP A 146 -27.24 -1.04 9.87
CA ASP A 146 -26.51 -2.31 9.67
C ASP A 146 -25.86 -2.41 8.28
N ASN A 147 -26.39 -1.66 7.30
CA ASN A 147 -25.88 -1.62 5.93
C ASN A 147 -24.62 -0.75 5.76
N SER A 148 -24.20 0.01 6.79
CA SER A 148 -23.03 0.91 6.76
C SER A 148 -21.75 0.24 6.22
N LEU A 149 -21.42 -0.95 6.72
CA LEU A 149 -20.25 -1.72 6.29
C LEU A 149 -20.40 -2.25 4.85
N ALA A 150 -21.61 -2.62 4.44
CA ALA A 150 -21.89 -3.10 3.09
C ALA A 150 -21.79 -1.96 2.05
N THR A 151 -22.20 -0.74 2.40
CA THR A 151 -21.94 0.46 1.57
C THR A 151 -20.45 0.66 1.36
N ILE A 152 -19.64 0.61 2.44
CA ILE A 152 -18.17 0.77 2.34
C ILE A 152 -17.57 -0.34 1.47
N ASP A 153 -17.91 -1.61 1.73
CA ASP A 153 -17.39 -2.77 0.97
C ASP A 153 -17.73 -2.69 -0.52
N ARG A 154 -18.97 -2.29 -0.87
CA ARG A 154 -19.41 -2.08 -2.26
C ARG A 154 -18.57 -1.02 -2.97
N VAL A 155 -18.33 0.13 -2.35
CA VAL A 155 -17.57 1.22 -2.98
C VAL A 155 -16.08 0.90 -3.05
N VAL A 156 -15.51 0.28 -2.02
CA VAL A 156 -14.10 -0.16 -2.04
C VAL A 156 -13.86 -1.16 -3.17
N ARG A 157 -14.75 -2.16 -3.34
CA ARG A 157 -14.63 -3.15 -4.43
C ARG A 157 -14.89 -2.61 -5.83
N SER A 158 -15.48 -1.41 -5.98
CA SER A 158 -15.63 -0.74 -7.28
C SER A 158 -14.51 0.23 -7.61
N LEU A 159 -13.46 0.33 -6.77
CA LEU A 159 -12.25 1.08 -7.08
C LEU A 159 -11.48 0.45 -8.26
N PRO A 160 -10.78 1.26 -9.09
CA PRO A 160 -9.82 0.73 -10.06
C PRO A 160 -8.78 -0.18 -9.38
N PRO A 161 -8.28 -1.25 -10.03
CA PRO A 161 -7.40 -2.22 -9.38
C PRO A 161 -6.14 -1.61 -8.70
N PRO A 162 -5.42 -0.64 -9.28
CA PRO A 162 -4.30 0.01 -8.60
C PRO A 162 -4.73 0.76 -7.33
N ASN A 163 -5.88 1.43 -7.37
CA ASN A 163 -6.45 2.16 -6.22
C ASN A 163 -6.87 1.19 -5.10
N TYR A 164 -7.53 0.08 -5.44
CA TYR A 164 -7.86 -0.97 -4.48
C TYR A 164 -6.61 -1.52 -3.79
N ARG A 165 -5.57 -1.89 -4.58
CA ARG A 165 -4.33 -2.50 -4.05
C ARG A 165 -3.51 -1.53 -3.20
N LEU A 166 -3.43 -0.25 -3.58
CA LEU A 166 -2.78 0.75 -2.73
C LEU A 166 -3.59 1.04 -1.45
N LEU A 167 -4.93 1.04 -1.51
CA LEU A 167 -5.77 1.21 -0.32
C LEU A 167 -5.67 0.02 0.63
N GLU A 168 -5.71 -1.21 0.11
CA GLU A 168 -5.43 -2.46 0.83
C GLU A 168 -4.09 -2.38 1.57
N TYR A 169 -3.00 -2.10 0.85
CA TYR A 169 -1.66 -1.98 1.42
C TYR A 169 -1.58 -0.91 2.51
N LEU A 170 -2.17 0.27 2.26
CA LEU A 170 -2.19 1.38 3.21
C LEU A 170 -2.98 1.04 4.47
N CYS A 171 -4.19 0.48 4.34
CA CYS A 171 -5.03 0.11 5.47
C CYS A 171 -4.41 -1.01 6.32
N CYS A 172 -3.78 -2.01 5.69
CA CYS A 172 -3.04 -3.04 6.41
C CYS A 172 -1.83 -2.47 7.18
N PHE A 173 -1.07 -1.55 6.57
CA PHE A 173 0.04 -0.87 7.24
C PHE A 173 -0.42 0.05 8.39
N LEU A 174 -1.47 0.84 8.18
CA LEU A 174 -2.03 1.70 9.22
C LEU A 174 -2.64 0.91 10.38
N ARG A 175 -3.17 -0.29 10.13
CA ARG A 175 -3.62 -1.19 11.21
C ARG A 175 -2.46 -1.69 12.06
N GLN A 176 -1.27 -1.90 11.49
CA GLN A 176 -0.06 -2.18 12.26
C GLN A 176 0.30 -0.97 13.14
N VAL A 177 0.17 0.27 12.64
CA VAL A 177 0.38 1.48 13.45
C VAL A 177 -0.59 1.53 14.63
N THR A 178 -1.89 1.30 14.44
CA THR A 178 -2.88 1.37 15.52
C THR A 178 -2.75 0.25 16.55
N GLN A 179 -2.14 -0.89 16.21
CA GLN A 179 -1.79 -1.93 17.18
C GLN A 179 -0.78 -1.44 18.25
N TYR A 180 0.07 -0.46 17.92
CA TYR A 180 1.03 0.16 18.86
C TYR A 180 0.52 1.46 19.51
N HIS A 181 -0.80 1.72 19.51
CA HIS A 181 -1.38 2.98 20.02
C HIS A 181 -1.04 3.30 21.48
N SER A 182 -0.79 2.28 22.32
CA SER A 182 -0.31 2.43 23.70
C SER A 182 1.02 3.17 23.81
N HIS A 183 1.90 3.04 22.81
CA HIS A 183 3.19 3.71 22.72
C HIS A 183 3.12 4.97 21.85
N ASN A 184 2.57 4.82 20.64
CA ASN A 184 2.62 5.89 19.63
C ASN A 184 1.49 6.94 19.78
N GLN A 185 0.46 6.68 20.59
CA GLN A 185 -0.69 7.57 20.82
C GLN A 185 -1.51 7.89 19.55
N MET A 186 -1.61 6.93 18.63
CA MET A 186 -2.36 6.98 17.37
C MET A 186 -3.30 5.76 17.24
N ASP A 187 -4.54 5.93 17.66
CA ASP A 187 -5.65 4.99 17.48
C ASP A 187 -6.30 5.08 16.08
N SER A 188 -7.29 4.22 15.78
CA SER A 188 -7.99 4.24 14.49
C SER A 188 -8.65 5.58 14.18
N LYS A 189 -9.22 6.25 15.19
CA LYS A 189 -9.89 7.55 15.05
C LYS A 189 -8.92 8.68 14.69
N SER A 190 -7.79 8.80 15.39
CA SER A 190 -6.78 9.80 15.09
C SER A 190 -6.08 9.54 13.75
N ILE A 191 -5.88 8.28 13.36
CA ILE A 191 -5.45 7.93 12.00
C ILE A 191 -6.51 8.33 10.97
N GLY A 192 -7.80 8.12 11.25
CA GLY A 192 -8.92 8.54 10.40
C GLY A 192 -8.90 10.04 10.10
N ILE A 193 -8.72 10.87 11.14
CA ILE A 193 -8.59 12.34 11.01
C ILE A 193 -7.38 12.74 10.15
N VAL A 194 -6.24 12.05 10.31
CA VAL A 194 -5.01 12.38 9.57
C VAL A 194 -5.03 11.91 8.11
N PHE A 195 -5.61 10.73 7.85
CA PHE A 195 -5.58 10.12 6.50
C PHE A 195 -6.82 10.39 5.66
N GLY A 196 -8.00 10.61 6.26
CA GLY A 196 -9.23 10.96 5.55
C GLY A 196 -9.03 11.99 4.42
N PRO A 197 -8.51 13.20 4.71
CA PRO A 197 -8.32 14.24 3.69
C PRO A 197 -7.13 14.00 2.73
N ASN A 198 -6.32 12.96 2.95
CA ASN A 198 -5.22 12.59 2.05
C ASN A 198 -5.58 11.37 1.17
N VAL A 199 -6.54 10.54 1.59
CA VAL A 199 -7.01 9.35 0.86
C VAL A 199 -8.20 9.65 -0.03
N PHE A 200 -9.20 10.40 0.47
CA PHE A 200 -10.46 10.66 -0.23
C PHE A 200 -10.41 12.02 -0.93
N ARG A 201 -10.76 12.05 -2.23
CA ARG A 201 -10.88 13.29 -2.99
C ARG A 201 -12.33 13.76 -2.98
N CYS A 202 -12.68 14.69 -2.09
CA CYS A 202 -13.99 15.33 -2.09
C CYS A 202 -14.27 16.06 -3.41
N PRO A 203 -15.45 15.89 -4.05
CA PRO A 203 -15.98 16.86 -5.00
C PRO A 203 -16.23 18.21 -4.31
N ARG A 204 -15.94 19.32 -5.00
CA ARG A 204 -16.07 20.69 -4.45
C ARG A 204 -17.49 21.02 -3.99
N GLU A 205 -18.52 20.47 -4.62
CA GLU A 205 -19.92 20.68 -4.23
C GLU A 205 -20.25 20.04 -2.87
N THR A 206 -19.41 19.10 -2.43
CA THR A 206 -19.60 18.32 -1.19
C THR A 206 -18.56 18.65 -0.11
N GLU A 207 -17.64 19.60 -0.35
CA GLU A 207 -16.63 20.01 0.63
C GLU A 207 -17.29 20.74 1.82
N SER A 208 -17.45 20.02 2.94
CA SER A 208 -18.03 20.53 4.17
C SER A 208 -17.42 19.85 5.40
N LEU A 209 -17.53 20.48 6.57
CA LEU A 209 -17.06 19.88 7.84
C LEU A 209 -17.78 18.56 8.16
N SER A 210 -19.07 18.44 7.86
CA SER A 210 -19.84 17.20 8.01
C SER A 210 -19.33 16.10 7.07
N SER A 211 -19.06 16.43 5.80
CA SER A 211 -18.48 15.48 4.83
C SER A 211 -17.11 15.00 5.29
N GLN A 212 -16.27 15.91 5.81
CA GLN A 212 -14.96 15.56 6.32
C GLN A 212 -15.04 14.65 7.55
N ASN A 213 -16.01 14.85 8.45
CA ASN A 213 -16.23 13.97 9.59
C ASN A 213 -16.62 12.55 9.15
N VAL A 214 -17.54 12.42 8.19
CA VAL A 214 -17.93 11.13 7.60
C VAL A 214 -16.73 10.42 6.96
N ILE A 215 -15.91 11.14 6.19
CA ILE A 215 -14.70 10.60 5.56
C ILE A 215 -13.66 10.15 6.60
N ASN A 216 -13.45 10.92 7.67
CA ASN A 216 -12.55 10.55 8.75
C ASN A 216 -13.03 9.28 9.49
N GLU A 217 -14.34 9.14 9.69
CA GLU A 217 -14.97 7.97 10.29
C GLU A 217 -14.83 6.73 9.40
N ILE A 218 -15.15 6.83 8.11
CA ILE A 218 -14.97 5.75 7.13
C ILE A 218 -13.50 5.33 7.06
N MET A 219 -12.55 6.27 7.07
CA MET A 219 -11.11 5.96 7.11
C MET A 219 -10.73 5.18 8.39
N SER A 220 -11.27 5.57 9.56
CA SER A 220 -11.08 4.83 10.81
C SER A 220 -11.59 3.39 10.70
N ILE A 221 -12.80 3.19 10.15
CA ILE A 221 -13.43 1.89 9.96
C ILE A 221 -12.63 1.00 9.00
N LEU A 222 -12.13 1.56 7.89
CA LEU A 222 -11.30 0.85 6.90
C LEU A 222 -9.97 0.36 7.49
N VAL A 223 -9.34 1.14 8.37
CA VAL A 223 -8.10 0.74 9.06
C VAL A 223 -8.39 -0.36 10.08
N GLU A 224 -9.41 -0.16 10.92
CA GLU A 224 -9.76 -1.05 12.02
C GLU A 224 -10.21 -2.45 11.53
N LYS A 225 -11.00 -2.49 10.46
CA LYS A 225 -11.58 -3.72 9.87
C LYS A 225 -10.94 -4.10 8.53
N SER A 226 -9.66 -3.79 8.33
CA SER A 226 -8.97 -4.04 7.04
C SER A 226 -8.91 -5.53 6.66
N ASP A 227 -8.88 -6.45 7.62
CA ASP A 227 -9.05 -7.88 7.33
C ASP A 227 -10.42 -8.20 6.71
N VAL A 228 -11.51 -7.66 7.26
CA VAL A 228 -12.87 -7.89 6.75
C VAL A 228 -13.03 -7.39 5.31
N PHE A 229 -12.48 -6.22 4.98
CA PHE A 229 -12.61 -5.62 3.65
C PHE A 229 -11.65 -6.20 2.60
N PHE A 230 -10.44 -6.61 2.98
CA PHE A 230 -9.37 -6.93 2.01
C PHE A 230 -8.96 -8.41 1.94
N THR A 231 -9.16 -9.22 3.00
CA THR A 231 -8.67 -10.63 3.04
C THR A 231 -9.35 -11.57 2.02
N ARG A 232 -10.42 -11.15 1.34
CA ARG A 232 -11.14 -11.99 0.35
C ARG A 232 -10.44 -12.14 -1.01
N THR A 233 -9.30 -11.48 -1.26
CA THR A 233 -8.64 -11.47 -2.58
C THR A 233 -7.69 -12.65 -2.85
N ASN A 234 -7.58 -13.63 -1.94
CA ASN A 234 -6.55 -14.67 -1.98
C ASN A 234 -7.04 -16.09 -2.38
N THR A 235 -8.24 -16.23 -2.96
CA THR A 235 -8.90 -17.55 -3.14
C THR A 235 -9.10 -18.01 -4.60
N LEU A 236 -8.63 -17.25 -5.60
CA LEU A 236 -8.58 -17.63 -7.02
C LEU A 236 -7.29 -16.97 -7.57
N GLU A 237 -6.35 -17.65 -8.24
CA GLU A 237 -6.43 -18.88 -9.00
C GLU A 237 -5.30 -19.88 -8.61
N VAL A 238 -5.64 -21.16 -8.46
CA VAL A 238 -4.68 -22.24 -8.72
C VAL A 238 -4.91 -22.65 -10.18
N PRO A 239 -3.90 -22.61 -11.07
CA PRO A 239 -4.06 -23.08 -12.44
C PRO A 239 -4.39 -24.57 -12.44
N SER A 240 -5.67 -24.90 -12.67
CA SER A 240 -6.11 -26.28 -12.85
C SER A 240 -5.42 -26.87 -14.08
N ALA A 241 -4.55 -27.86 -13.86
CA ALA A 241 -3.80 -28.51 -14.94
C ALA A 241 -4.75 -29.07 -16.02
N PRO A 242 -4.40 -28.98 -17.32
CA PRO A 242 -5.28 -29.46 -18.38
C PRO A 242 -5.47 -30.99 -18.29
N LEU A 243 -6.70 -31.43 -18.03
CA LEU A 243 -7.06 -32.84 -18.12
C LEU A 243 -7.08 -33.27 -19.59
N LEU A 244 -6.34 -34.33 -19.91
CA LEU A 244 -6.31 -34.94 -21.24
C LEU A 244 -7.70 -35.47 -21.64
N PRO A 245 -8.11 -35.34 -22.92
CA PRO A 245 -9.40 -35.82 -23.38
C PRO A 245 -9.42 -37.36 -23.48
N LYS A 246 -10.35 -38.00 -22.75
CA LYS A 246 -10.64 -39.43 -22.90
C LYS A 246 -11.37 -39.69 -24.22
N LYS A 247 -10.80 -40.54 -25.09
CA LYS A 247 -11.56 -41.16 -26.20
C LYS A 247 -12.39 -42.33 -25.66
N HIS A 248 -13.62 -42.45 -26.13
CA HIS A 248 -14.50 -43.61 -25.94
C HIS A 248 -14.76 -44.30 -27.28
N SER A 249 -15.02 -45.62 -27.23
CA SER A 249 -15.68 -46.44 -28.28
C SER A 249 -14.86 -46.62 -29.59
N GLU A 250 -14.82 -47.79 -30.26
CA GLU A 250 -15.32 -49.16 -30.02
C GLU A 250 -14.51 -50.14 -30.90
N GLY A 251 -14.59 -51.45 -30.67
CA GLY A 251 -13.97 -52.44 -31.56
C GLY A 251 -13.89 -53.87 -31.00
N SER A 252 -14.85 -54.71 -31.37
CA SER A 252 -14.96 -56.12 -30.93
C SER A 252 -14.15 -57.09 -31.82
N LEU A 253 -13.72 -58.23 -31.24
CA LEU A 253 -13.80 -59.63 -31.78
C LEU A 253 -12.55 -60.54 -31.57
N SER A 254 -12.72 -61.50 -30.65
CA SER A 254 -12.55 -62.96 -30.86
C SER A 254 -11.20 -63.70 -30.74
N LEU A 255 -11.30 -64.90 -30.12
CA LEU A 255 -10.53 -66.16 -30.27
C LEU A 255 -9.19 -66.45 -29.53
N SER A 256 -9.33 -67.09 -28.35
CA SER A 256 -8.78 -68.42 -27.97
C SER A 256 -7.22 -68.64 -27.85
N PRO A 257 -6.68 -69.80 -27.36
CA PRO A 257 -5.90 -69.79 -26.10
C PRO A 257 -4.54 -70.56 -26.15
N THR A 258 -3.92 -70.83 -24.97
CA THR A 258 -2.72 -71.69 -24.70
C THR A 258 -1.38 -70.94 -24.84
N SER A 259 -0.33 -71.06 -24.01
CA SER A 259 0.05 -71.99 -22.91
C SER A 259 0.91 -71.32 -21.80
N THR A 260 0.97 -71.95 -20.62
CA THR A 260 2.02 -71.83 -19.57
C THR A 260 3.18 -72.84 -19.85
N PRO A 261 4.18 -73.09 -18.97
CA PRO A 261 4.75 -72.33 -17.84
C PRO A 261 6.30 -72.12 -17.96
N GLU A 262 6.90 -71.49 -16.95
CA GLU A 262 8.08 -71.93 -16.14
C GLU A 262 8.48 -70.73 -15.26
N GLU A 263 8.42 -70.80 -13.91
CA GLU A 263 9.38 -71.46 -13.00
C GLU A 263 10.77 -70.77 -13.02
N THR A 264 11.42 -70.41 -11.89
CA THR A 264 11.17 -70.68 -10.45
C THR A 264 11.93 -69.65 -9.60
N GLU A 265 11.58 -69.54 -8.30
CA GLU A 265 12.45 -69.34 -7.10
C GLU A 265 13.78 -68.55 -7.17
N SER A 266 14.27 -67.84 -6.15
CA SER A 266 13.85 -67.52 -4.77
C SER A 266 14.68 -66.27 -4.38
N GLY A 267 14.24 -65.33 -3.54
CA GLY A 267 13.92 -65.55 -2.14
C GLY A 267 15.20 -65.76 -1.31
N ILE A 268 15.69 -64.73 -0.62
CA ILE A 268 16.07 -64.74 0.81
C ILE A 268 16.46 -63.31 1.26
N ASP A 269 15.91 -62.96 2.42
CA ASP A 269 16.08 -61.72 3.18
C ASP A 269 17.14 -61.93 4.27
N VAL A 270 17.99 -60.93 4.55
CA VAL A 270 18.84 -60.92 5.76
C VAL A 270 19.00 -59.51 6.35
N HIS A 271 18.51 -59.35 7.59
CA HIS A 271 18.63 -58.19 8.47
C HIS A 271 20.04 -57.96 9.06
N HIS A 272 20.17 -56.86 9.84
CA HIS A 272 21.26 -56.49 10.77
C HIS A 272 22.56 -55.95 10.12
N ARG A 273 23.18 -54.86 10.61
CA ARG A 273 23.47 -54.55 12.02
C ARG A 273 23.86 -53.07 12.23
N SER A 274 23.61 -52.51 13.43
CA SER A 274 24.34 -51.34 13.96
C SER A 274 25.70 -51.76 14.56
N PRO A 275 26.60 -50.81 14.87
CA PRO A 275 26.80 -50.50 16.30
C PRO A 275 27.06 -49.00 16.62
N GLU A 276 27.25 -48.72 17.90
CA GLU A 276 27.17 -47.39 18.52
C GLU A 276 28.50 -46.66 18.80
N CYS A 277 28.34 -45.37 19.09
CA CYS A 277 29.15 -44.36 19.77
C CYS A 277 30.34 -44.76 20.69
N HIS A 278 31.43 -43.97 20.60
CA HIS A 278 32.14 -43.29 21.71
C HIS A 278 33.05 -42.20 21.07
N ASN A 279 33.30 -40.96 21.54
CA ASN A 279 33.14 -40.17 22.77
C ASN A 279 34.52 -39.71 23.32
N SER A 280 34.89 -38.44 23.08
CA SER A 280 35.91 -37.63 23.81
C SER A 280 36.19 -36.32 23.03
N SER A 281 36.55 -35.14 23.58
CA SER A 281 36.28 -34.39 24.83
C SER A 281 37.38 -33.31 25.01
N GLY A 282 37.00 -32.03 25.21
CA GLY A 282 37.90 -30.89 25.54
C GLY A 282 38.57 -30.19 24.35
N HIS A 283 38.99 -28.92 24.37
CA HIS A 283 39.09 -27.83 25.38
C HIS A 283 39.50 -26.50 24.63
N GLN A 284 39.41 -25.24 25.08
CA GLN A 284 38.61 -24.49 26.09
C GLN A 284 38.90 -22.94 25.93
N HIS A 285 38.21 -22.04 26.66
CA HIS A 285 38.40 -20.54 26.70
C HIS A 285 38.01 -19.80 25.38
N GLY A 286 37.66 -18.50 25.29
CA GLY A 286 37.45 -17.37 26.22
C GLY A 286 37.60 -16.02 25.45
N ASP A 287 37.03 -14.86 25.80
CA ASP A 287 36.11 -14.52 26.90
C ASP A 287 35.29 -13.21 26.61
N THR A 288 34.01 -13.21 26.98
CA THR A 288 33.28 -12.19 27.79
C THR A 288 33.43 -10.67 27.55
N LEU A 289 32.30 -9.95 27.33
CA LEU A 289 31.78 -8.87 28.21
C LEU A 289 30.43 -8.26 27.73
N HIS A 290 29.60 -7.85 28.69
CA HIS A 290 28.24 -7.30 28.52
C HIS A 290 28.07 -6.09 29.46
N PRO A 291 27.49 -4.95 29.05
CA PRO A 291 27.15 -3.86 29.98
C PRO A 291 25.82 -4.11 30.67
N LEU A 292 25.73 -3.84 31.97
CA LEU A 292 24.50 -3.89 32.76
C LEU A 292 23.84 -2.50 32.88
N PHE A 293 22.54 -2.51 33.16
CA PHE A 293 21.74 -1.34 33.49
C PHE A 293 22.22 -0.69 34.80
N TYR A 294 22.28 0.65 34.83
CA TYR A 294 22.35 1.42 36.06
C TYR A 294 20.95 1.89 36.47
N LEU A 295 20.55 1.52 37.69
CA LEU A 295 19.41 2.08 38.41
C LEU A 295 19.97 2.84 39.62
N GLU A 296 19.71 4.14 39.71
CA GLU A 296 20.01 4.97 40.89
C GLU A 296 18.73 5.14 41.75
N PRO A 297 18.82 5.10 43.09
CA PRO A 297 17.65 5.13 43.97
C PRO A 297 17.25 6.54 44.44
N ASN A 298 16.00 6.65 44.90
CA ASN A 298 15.43 7.89 45.45
C ASN A 298 16.20 8.46 46.65
N HIS A 299 16.27 9.79 46.71
CA HIS A 299 16.38 10.50 47.99
C HIS A 299 15.37 11.65 48.09
N SER A 300 14.62 11.63 49.18
CA SER A 300 13.51 12.55 49.46
C SER A 300 14.00 13.90 49.98
N ARG A 301 13.32 14.99 49.64
CA ARG A 301 13.17 16.14 50.55
C ARG A 301 11.90 16.95 50.27
N ASN A 302 11.02 16.98 51.27
CA ASN A 302 9.90 17.92 51.37
C ASN A 302 10.41 19.32 51.74
N THR A 303 9.93 20.33 51.03
CA THR A 303 9.61 21.70 51.49
C THR A 303 8.62 22.24 50.44
N PHE A 304 7.30 22.25 50.65
CA PHE A 304 6.55 23.13 51.55
C PHE A 304 6.90 24.62 51.33
N PHE A 305 6.07 25.31 50.55
CA PHE A 305 5.65 26.68 50.81
C PHE A 305 4.28 26.93 50.17
N GLN A 306 3.45 27.69 50.88
CA GLN A 306 2.07 28.03 50.53
C GLN A 306 1.99 29.44 49.92
N ASP A 307 0.94 29.64 49.12
CA ASP A 307 0.07 30.84 49.06
C ASP A 307 0.69 32.23 49.29
N GLU A 308 0.81 33.02 48.21
CA GLU A 308 0.08 34.29 47.98
C GLU A 308 -0.11 34.54 46.47
#